data_AF-A0A6H9Z4V5-F1
#
_entry.id   AF-A0A6H9Z4V5-F1
#
_cell.length_a   1.000
_cell.length_b   1.000
_cell.length_c   1.000
_cell.angle_alpha   90.00
_cell.angle_beta   90.00
_cell.angle_gamma   90.00
#
_symmetry.space_group_name_H-M   'P 1'
#
loop_
_entity.id
_entity.type
_entity.pdbx_description
1 polymer ?
#
loop_
_entity_poly.entity_id
_entity_poly.type
_entity_poly.pdbx_seq_one_letter_code
_entity_poly.pdbx_strand_id
1 'polypeptide(L)'
;MSYQDRVRAHVRELRSTPDVVMPTCEIGSGTPRQLAADDAVLIGAAWGDDAVEGVRDYLLSTERIHVAWHTDDHYLYGEFALKDLRNCLSGWGLSDTDERLPPDKRQIMEWELKTLEEAPGSGRLTAVRMPAGAQSRELWFYDMNHQRLELLELDYQSYLDNLLLMKGAPGWQYLFTQVDLCDGEFRSTVSQLDRTLEALPVLFPGHDYSRLQERYEARCSQSPVFRRHKGPWTLHP
;
A
#
# COMPACT_ATOMS: atom_id res chain seq x y z
N MET A 1 -1.47 -18.22 8.30
CA MET A 1 -0.60 -18.28 7.11
C MET A 1 0.28 -17.05 7.15
N SER A 2 1.59 -17.18 6.99
CA SER A 2 2.49 -16.02 7.06
C SER A 2 2.24 -15.03 5.92
N TYR A 3 2.56 -13.76 6.11
CA TYR A 3 2.43 -12.74 5.07
C TYR A 3 3.37 -13.01 3.89
N GLN A 4 4.55 -13.55 4.14
CA GLN A 4 5.43 -14.02 3.06
C GLN A 4 4.75 -15.08 2.16
N ASP A 5 4.01 -16.02 2.75
CA ASP A 5 3.28 -17.03 1.96
C ASP A 5 2.11 -16.42 1.19
N ARG A 6 1.46 -15.40 1.76
CA ARG A 6 0.43 -14.59 1.08
C ARG A 6 1.02 -13.83 -0.11
N VAL A 7 2.19 -13.22 0.02
CA VAL A 7 2.94 -12.58 -1.09
C VAL A 7 3.27 -13.62 -2.17
N ARG A 8 3.75 -14.81 -1.80
CA ARG A 8 4.03 -15.89 -2.77
C ARG A 8 2.76 -16.38 -3.48
N ALA A 9 1.63 -16.46 -2.77
CA ALA A 9 0.33 -16.78 -3.36
C ALA A 9 -0.13 -15.70 -4.34
N HIS A 10 0.01 -14.43 -3.95
CA HIS A 10 -0.29 -13.27 -4.77
C HIS A 10 0.52 -13.25 -6.08
N VAL A 11 1.84 -13.47 -6.02
CA VAL A 11 2.69 -13.54 -7.21
C VAL A 11 2.33 -14.72 -8.11
N ARG A 12 1.99 -15.88 -7.53
CA ARG A 12 1.54 -17.04 -8.31
C ARG A 12 0.24 -16.74 -9.04
N GLU A 13 -0.70 -16.08 -8.38
CA GLU A 13 -1.96 -15.65 -8.98
C GLU A 13 -1.72 -14.71 -10.15
N LEU A 14 -0.95 -13.62 -9.95
CA LEU A 14 -0.57 -12.68 -11.02
C LEU A 14 0.04 -13.39 -12.23
N ARG A 15 0.99 -14.31 -12.01
CA ARG A 15 1.64 -15.08 -13.09
C ARG A 15 0.71 -16.04 -13.82
N SER A 16 -0.35 -16.49 -13.16
CA SER A 16 -1.30 -17.46 -13.71
C SER A 16 -2.48 -16.80 -14.42
N THR A 17 -2.71 -15.51 -14.17
CA THR A 17 -3.77 -14.74 -14.83
C THR A 17 -3.39 -14.47 -16.29
N PRO A 18 -4.25 -14.85 -17.26
CA PRO A 18 -4.04 -14.48 -18.66
C PRO A 18 -3.85 -12.97 -18.82
N ASP A 19 -3.07 -12.58 -19.81
CA ASP A 19 -2.86 -11.18 -20.19
C ASP A 19 -2.16 -10.31 -19.11
N VAL A 20 -1.71 -10.89 -17.99
CA VAL A 20 -0.89 -10.21 -16.99
C VAL A 20 0.60 -10.46 -17.27
N VAL A 21 1.35 -9.38 -17.42
CA VAL A 21 2.81 -9.36 -17.56
C VAL A 21 3.41 -8.85 -16.27
N MET A 22 4.43 -9.53 -15.76
CA MET A 22 5.11 -9.17 -14.51
C MET A 22 6.61 -8.93 -14.74
N PRO A 23 7.01 -7.71 -15.13
CA PRO A 23 8.40 -7.38 -15.41
C PRO A 23 9.32 -7.48 -14.20
N THR A 24 8.81 -7.23 -12.98
CA THR A 24 9.61 -7.25 -11.75
C THR A 24 9.00 -8.19 -10.72
N CYS A 25 9.82 -9.07 -10.15
CA CYS A 25 9.42 -9.95 -9.07
C CYS A 25 10.62 -10.37 -8.23
N GLU A 26 10.81 -9.64 -7.14
CA GLU A 26 11.84 -9.87 -6.14
C GLU A 26 11.13 -10.13 -4.81
N ILE A 27 10.84 -11.39 -4.48
CA ILE A 27 10.10 -11.72 -3.25
C ILE A 27 10.91 -12.52 -2.23
N GLY A 28 12.20 -12.76 -2.51
CA GLY A 28 13.08 -13.59 -1.70
C GLY A 28 12.72 -15.09 -1.74
N SER A 29 13.75 -15.93 -1.83
CA SER A 29 13.62 -17.41 -1.79
C SER A 29 14.20 -18.03 -0.51
N GLY A 30 14.73 -17.20 0.40
CA GLY A 30 15.41 -17.63 1.61
C GLY A 30 14.51 -18.24 2.68
N THR A 31 15.16 -18.89 3.65
CA THR A 31 14.51 -19.39 4.87
C THR A 31 13.81 -18.25 5.61
N PRO A 32 12.63 -18.49 6.21
CA PRO A 32 11.96 -17.48 7.01
C PRO A 32 12.88 -16.90 8.09
N ARG A 33 13.09 -15.58 8.04
CA ARG A 33 13.77 -14.83 9.12
C ARG A 33 12.88 -14.83 10.35
N GLN A 34 13.22 -15.65 11.35
CA GLN A 34 12.52 -15.66 12.62
C GLN A 34 12.65 -14.32 13.36
N LEU A 35 11.67 -14.01 14.20
CA LEU A 35 11.69 -12.85 15.09
C LEU A 35 12.75 -13.07 16.18
N ALA A 36 13.82 -12.29 16.14
CA ALA A 36 14.86 -12.31 17.17
C ALA A 36 14.45 -11.48 18.40
N ALA A 37 15.16 -11.65 19.52
CA ALA A 37 14.92 -10.84 20.72
C ALA A 37 15.12 -9.34 20.46
N ASP A 38 16.16 -8.98 19.71
CA ASP A 38 16.44 -7.58 19.34
C ASP A 38 15.34 -7.00 18.44
N ASP A 39 14.74 -7.82 17.56
CA ASP A 39 13.60 -7.40 16.74
C ASP A 39 12.38 -7.07 17.63
N ALA A 40 12.11 -7.90 18.65
CA ALA A 40 11.03 -7.69 19.60
C ALA A 40 11.25 -6.41 20.42
N VAL A 41 12.48 -6.15 20.87
CA VAL A 41 12.83 -4.90 21.57
C VAL A 41 12.62 -3.68 20.66
N LEU A 42 13.05 -3.76 19.40
CA LEU A 42 12.87 -2.68 18.41
C LEU A 42 11.39 -2.38 18.17
N ILE A 43 10.58 -3.41 17.92
CA ILE A 43 9.14 -3.27 17.68
C ILE A 43 8.44 -2.77 18.95
N GLY A 44 8.77 -3.31 20.13
CA GLY A 44 8.20 -2.86 21.40
C GLY A 44 8.50 -1.39 21.71
N ALA A 45 9.74 -0.95 21.47
CA ALA A 45 10.14 0.44 21.63
C ALA A 45 9.40 1.39 20.66
N ALA A 46 9.19 0.95 19.40
CA ALA A 46 8.52 1.74 18.37
C ALA A 46 7.00 1.80 18.55
N TRP A 47 6.37 0.65 18.80
CA TRP A 47 4.92 0.45 18.66
C TRP A 47 4.24 -0.04 19.94
N GLY A 48 4.97 -0.35 21.00
CA GLY A 48 4.44 -0.96 22.23
C GLY A 48 4.62 -2.47 22.25
N ASP A 49 4.80 -3.04 23.45
CA ASP A 49 5.10 -4.46 23.65
C ASP A 49 3.97 -5.38 23.13
N ASP A 50 2.72 -4.92 23.14
CA ASP A 50 1.58 -5.64 22.59
C ASP A 50 1.65 -5.78 21.05
N ALA A 51 2.41 -4.92 20.37
CA ALA A 51 2.57 -4.99 18.92
C ALA A 51 3.45 -6.17 18.47
N VAL A 52 4.36 -6.66 19.33
CA VAL A 52 5.34 -7.69 18.97
C VAL A 52 4.67 -8.97 18.47
N GLU A 53 3.66 -9.45 19.20
CA GLU A 53 2.88 -10.61 18.77
C GLU A 53 1.93 -10.26 17.63
N GLY A 54 1.36 -9.05 17.64
CA GLY A 54 0.42 -8.59 16.61
C GLY A 54 1.03 -8.52 15.20
N VAL A 55 2.34 -8.32 15.07
CA VAL A 55 2.99 -8.21 13.75
C VAL A 55 3.68 -9.49 13.29
N ARG A 56 3.79 -10.51 14.14
CA ARG A 56 4.59 -11.72 13.88
C ARG A 56 4.25 -12.39 12.54
N ASP A 57 2.95 -12.54 12.25
CA ASP A 57 2.46 -13.15 11.01
C ASP A 57 2.56 -12.23 9.79
N TYR A 58 2.88 -10.94 10.00
CA TYR A 58 3.00 -9.91 8.96
C TYR A 58 4.44 -9.57 8.58
N LEU A 59 5.42 -10.12 9.27
CA LEU A 59 6.83 -9.95 8.93
C LEU A 59 7.18 -10.69 7.63
N LEU A 60 8.07 -10.09 6.84
CA LEU A 60 8.64 -10.71 5.66
C LEU A 60 9.77 -11.66 6.04
N SER A 61 10.07 -12.60 5.16
CA SER A 61 11.24 -13.48 5.32
C SER A 61 12.51 -12.86 4.74
N THR A 62 12.38 -11.74 4.04
CA THR A 62 13.42 -10.99 3.34
C THR A 62 13.36 -9.53 3.79
N GLU A 63 14.42 -8.77 3.53
CA GLU A 63 14.52 -7.35 3.88
C GLU A 63 13.51 -6.47 3.15
N ARG A 64 13.22 -6.84 1.90
CA ARG A 64 12.35 -6.13 0.98
C ARG A 64 11.79 -7.11 -0.04
N ILE A 65 10.59 -6.80 -0.53
CA ILE A 65 10.03 -7.38 -1.75
C ILE A 65 9.75 -6.26 -2.76
N HIS A 66 9.78 -6.58 -4.06
CA HIS A 66 9.38 -5.68 -5.15
C HIS A 66 8.62 -6.47 -6.21
N VAL A 67 7.39 -6.05 -6.49
CA VAL A 67 6.54 -6.62 -7.53
C VAL A 67 6.04 -5.48 -8.41
N ALA A 68 6.17 -5.65 -9.72
CA ALA A 68 5.57 -4.77 -10.72
C ALA A 68 4.90 -5.62 -11.79
N TRP A 69 3.67 -5.28 -12.15
CA TRP A 69 2.87 -5.98 -13.15
C TRP A 69 1.98 -5.01 -13.91
N HIS A 70 1.53 -5.45 -15.09
CA HIS A 70 0.55 -4.75 -15.91
C HIS A 70 -0.25 -5.75 -16.75
N THR A 71 -1.40 -5.34 -17.26
CA THR A 71 -2.07 -6.06 -18.35
C THR A 71 -1.29 -5.84 -19.66
N ASP A 72 -1.40 -6.75 -20.62
CA ASP A 72 -0.70 -6.70 -21.91
C ASP A 72 -0.97 -5.40 -22.69
N ASP A 73 -2.20 -4.90 -22.62
CA ASP A 73 -2.67 -3.62 -23.17
C ASP A 73 -2.25 -2.39 -22.32
N HIS A 74 -1.59 -2.62 -21.19
CA HIS A 74 -1.15 -1.62 -20.20
C HIS A 74 -2.29 -0.78 -19.62
N TYR A 75 -3.54 -1.24 -19.75
CA TYR A 75 -4.71 -0.55 -19.21
C TYR A 75 -4.70 -0.54 -17.67
N LEU A 76 -4.24 -1.64 -17.07
CA LEU A 76 -4.02 -1.77 -15.63
C LEU A 76 -2.57 -2.05 -15.34
N TYR A 77 -2.13 -1.58 -14.19
CA TYR A 77 -0.83 -1.88 -13.64
C TYR A 77 -0.86 -1.74 -12.12
N GLY A 78 0.08 -2.40 -11.49
CA GLY A 78 0.33 -2.25 -10.07
C GLY A 78 1.79 -2.47 -9.78
N GLU A 79 2.30 -1.71 -8.82
CA GLU A 79 3.68 -1.79 -8.39
C GLU A 79 3.76 -1.48 -6.91
N PHE A 80 4.56 -2.27 -6.20
CA PHE A 80 4.93 -1.98 -4.84
C PHE A 80 6.28 -2.60 -4.52
N ALA A 81 7.02 -1.89 -3.68
CA ALA A 81 8.23 -2.36 -3.07
C ALA A 81 8.15 -2.15 -1.56
N LEU A 82 7.91 -3.25 -0.86
CA LEU A 82 7.62 -3.27 0.57
C LEU A 82 8.85 -3.73 1.34
N LYS A 83 9.29 -2.95 2.32
CA LYS A 83 10.30 -3.34 3.30
C LYS A 83 9.68 -4.18 4.41
N ASP A 84 10.47 -5.09 4.96
CA ASP A 84 10.12 -5.73 6.22
C ASP A 84 10.02 -4.68 7.33
N LEU A 85 9.08 -4.85 8.27
CA LEU A 85 8.89 -3.90 9.36
C LEU A 85 10.19 -3.67 10.16
N ARG A 86 10.96 -4.72 10.45
CA ARG A 86 12.21 -4.60 11.21
C ARG A 86 13.21 -3.73 10.46
N ASN A 87 13.27 -3.88 9.14
CA ASN A 87 14.14 -3.10 8.27
C ASN A 87 13.64 -1.66 8.09
N CYS A 88 12.32 -1.46 8.06
CA CYS A 88 11.71 -0.12 8.11
C CYS A 88 12.08 0.60 9.41
N LEU A 89 11.90 -0.05 10.57
CA LEU A 89 12.11 0.54 11.89
C LEU A 89 13.60 0.82 12.19
N SER A 90 14.50 -0.09 11.80
CA SER A 90 15.95 0.07 11.98
C SER A 90 16.61 0.95 10.91
N GLY A 91 15.95 1.16 9.77
CA GLY A 91 16.49 1.95 8.66
C GLY A 91 16.58 3.44 8.93
N TRP A 92 17.20 4.17 8.01
CA TRP A 92 17.25 5.62 8.04
C TRP A 92 15.87 6.23 7.74
N GLY A 93 15.67 7.49 8.16
CA GLY A 93 14.51 8.29 7.77
C GLY A 93 14.49 8.58 6.27
N LEU A 94 13.51 9.35 5.83
CA LEU A 94 13.47 9.84 4.44
C LEU A 94 14.72 10.69 4.14
N SER A 95 15.31 10.48 2.96
CA SER A 95 16.54 11.20 2.54
C SER A 95 16.27 12.65 2.17
N ASP A 96 15.06 12.94 1.68
CA ASP A 96 14.69 14.20 1.09
C ASP A 96 13.38 14.70 1.69
N THR A 97 13.32 16.00 1.92
CA THR A 97 12.14 16.69 2.43
C THR A 97 11.50 17.50 1.32
N ASP A 98 10.18 17.42 1.17
CA ASP A 98 9.45 18.23 0.19
C ASP A 98 9.16 19.62 0.77
N GLU A 99 9.91 20.62 0.31
CA GLU A 99 9.76 22.02 0.76
C GLU A 99 8.41 22.65 0.41
N ARG A 100 7.62 22.02 -0.46
CA ARG A 100 6.28 22.48 -0.85
C ARG A 100 5.22 22.08 0.16
N LEU A 101 5.51 21.14 1.07
CA LEU A 101 4.59 20.74 2.12
C LEU A 101 4.37 21.86 3.15
N PRO A 102 3.17 21.94 3.76
CA PRO A 102 2.93 22.76 4.95
C PRO A 102 3.99 22.51 6.04
N PRO A 103 4.40 23.54 6.82
CA PRO A 103 5.50 23.42 7.79
C PRO A 103 5.35 22.28 8.80
N ASP A 104 4.13 22.02 9.28
CA ASP A 104 3.81 20.92 10.20
C ASP A 104 4.02 19.55 9.55
N LYS A 105 3.53 19.36 8.32
CA LYS A 105 3.73 18.12 7.55
C LYS A 105 5.19 17.92 7.15
N ARG A 106 5.90 19.00 6.82
CA ARG A 106 7.33 18.99 6.50
C ARG A 106 8.16 18.51 7.68
N GLN A 107 7.86 18.99 8.90
CA GLN A 107 8.55 18.55 10.11
C GLN A 107 8.35 17.04 10.37
N ILE A 108 7.12 16.54 10.17
CA ILE A 108 6.84 15.09 10.27
C ILE A 108 7.68 14.33 9.24
N MET A 109 7.67 14.77 7.97
CA MET A 109 8.42 14.12 6.89
C MET A 109 9.92 14.02 7.18
N GLU A 110 10.51 15.13 7.64
CA GLU A 110 11.96 15.26 7.84
C GLU A 110 12.46 14.44 9.04
N TRP A 111 11.68 14.39 10.13
CA TRP A 111 12.20 13.87 11.41
C TRP A 111 11.53 12.58 11.89
N GLU A 112 10.32 12.28 11.41
CA GLU A 112 9.49 11.25 12.02
C GLU A 112 9.10 10.13 11.07
N LEU A 113 9.44 10.17 9.78
CA LEU A 113 9.00 9.14 8.83
C LEU A 113 10.10 8.15 8.44
N LYS A 114 9.74 6.86 8.41
CA LYS A 114 10.55 5.78 7.84
C LYS A 114 9.78 5.07 6.74
N THR A 115 10.35 4.98 5.54
CA THR A 115 9.69 4.35 4.39
C THR A 115 9.40 2.88 4.65
N LEU A 116 8.13 2.51 4.56
CA LEU A 116 7.66 1.13 4.62
C LEU A 116 7.50 0.55 3.22
N GLU A 117 6.82 1.29 2.35
CA GLU A 117 6.48 0.88 1.00
C GLU A 117 6.69 2.04 0.03
N GLU A 118 7.09 1.73 -1.19
CA GLU A 118 7.16 2.68 -2.28
C GLU A 118 6.74 2.00 -3.58
N ALA A 119 6.21 2.77 -4.53
CA ALA A 119 6.11 2.33 -5.93
C ALA A 119 7.22 3.06 -6.71
N PRO A 120 8.38 2.41 -6.95
CA PRO A 120 9.55 3.07 -7.52
C PRO A 120 9.24 3.88 -8.79
N GLY A 121 9.72 5.12 -8.84
CA GLY A 121 9.49 6.02 -9.99
C GLY A 121 8.11 6.68 -10.06
N SER A 122 7.14 6.31 -9.21
CA SER A 122 5.80 6.92 -9.19
C SER A 122 5.73 8.26 -8.44
N GLY A 123 6.74 8.57 -7.61
CA GLY A 123 6.71 9.71 -6.69
C GLY A 123 5.83 9.49 -5.45
N ARG A 124 5.42 8.25 -5.17
CA ARG A 124 4.56 7.88 -4.04
C ARG A 124 5.26 6.90 -3.10
N LEU A 125 5.03 7.08 -1.81
CA LEU A 125 5.47 6.14 -0.78
C LEU A 125 4.51 6.13 0.41
N THR A 126 4.56 5.04 1.16
CA THR A 126 3.94 4.92 2.48
C THR A 126 5.02 4.76 3.54
N ALA A 127 4.91 5.51 4.63
CA ALA A 127 5.87 5.51 5.72
C ALA A 127 5.20 5.21 7.07
N VAL A 128 5.98 4.63 7.98
CA VAL A 128 5.63 4.54 9.40
C VAL A 128 6.12 5.80 10.10
N ARG A 129 5.28 6.36 10.98
CA ARG A 129 5.69 7.45 11.86
C ARG A 129 6.41 6.93 13.11
N MET A 130 7.52 7.57 13.43
CA MET A 130 8.47 7.25 14.49
C MET A 130 8.88 8.55 15.20
N PRO A 131 7.99 9.14 16.02
CA PRO A 131 8.30 10.36 16.75
C PRO A 131 9.39 10.11 17.80
N ALA A 132 10.24 11.12 18.05
CA ALA A 132 11.32 11.00 19.03
C ALA A 132 10.76 10.80 20.44
N GLY A 133 11.09 9.66 21.06
CA GLY A 133 10.72 9.36 22.45
C GLY A 133 9.25 9.01 22.67
N ALA A 134 8.48 8.76 21.61
CA ALA A 134 7.09 8.33 21.70
C ALA A 134 6.81 7.14 20.76
N GLN A 135 5.85 6.30 21.16
CA GLN A 135 5.35 5.22 20.32
C GLN A 135 4.30 5.75 19.35
N SER A 136 4.31 5.27 18.11
CA SER A 136 3.28 5.58 17.13
C SER A 136 3.10 4.45 16.13
N ARG A 137 1.85 4.08 15.85
CA ARG A 137 1.47 3.10 14.82
C ARG A 137 0.90 3.76 13.57
N GLU A 138 1.06 5.07 13.45
CA GLU A 138 0.52 5.83 12.33
C GLU A 138 1.25 5.49 11.03
N LEU A 139 0.46 5.32 9.97
CA LEU A 139 0.95 5.20 8.60
C LEU A 139 0.63 6.48 7.85
N TRP A 140 1.60 6.97 7.10
CA TRP A 140 1.49 8.20 6.34
C TRP A 140 1.77 7.94 4.87
N PHE A 141 0.93 8.50 4.01
CA PHE A 141 1.06 8.41 2.56
C PHE A 141 1.56 9.74 1.99
N TYR A 142 2.69 9.68 1.31
CA TYR A 142 3.27 10.82 0.60
C TYR A 142 3.05 10.64 -0.91
N ASP A 143 2.50 11.67 -1.55
CA ASP A 143 2.36 11.77 -3.00
C ASP A 143 3.00 13.07 -3.48
N MET A 144 4.18 12.96 -4.07
CA MET A 144 4.95 14.07 -4.63
C MET A 144 4.19 14.79 -5.76
N ASN A 145 3.32 14.09 -6.49
CA ASN A 145 2.57 14.63 -7.62
C ASN A 145 1.48 15.61 -7.16
N HIS A 146 0.91 15.37 -5.98
CA HIS A 146 -0.07 16.25 -5.35
C HIS A 146 0.53 17.13 -4.25
N GLN A 147 1.82 16.99 -3.94
CA GLN A 147 2.49 17.73 -2.86
C GLN A 147 1.78 17.51 -1.53
N ARG A 148 1.43 16.25 -1.25
CA ARG A 148 0.61 15.87 -0.10
C ARG A 148 1.30 14.82 0.74
N LEU A 149 1.14 14.98 2.05
CA LEU A 149 1.50 14.00 3.07
C LEU A 149 0.27 13.81 3.96
N GLU A 150 -0.37 12.65 3.90
CA GLU A 150 -1.66 12.41 4.55
C GLU A 150 -1.59 11.21 5.49
N LEU A 151 -2.17 11.35 6.68
CA LEU A 151 -2.35 10.24 7.61
C LEU A 151 -3.33 9.23 7.01
N LEU A 152 -3.00 7.94 7.12
CA LEU A 152 -3.86 6.84 6.70
C LEU A 152 -4.73 6.34 7.86
N GLU A 153 -6.00 6.12 7.56
CA GLU A 153 -6.99 5.45 8.42
C GLU A 153 -6.85 3.92 8.34
N LEU A 154 -5.62 3.45 8.46
CA LEU A 154 -5.25 2.03 8.40
C LEU A 154 -4.23 1.72 9.49
N ASP A 155 -4.41 0.57 10.13
CA ASP A 155 -3.31 -0.06 10.85
C ASP A 155 -2.39 -0.82 9.88
N TYR A 156 -1.24 -1.26 10.40
CA TYR A 156 -0.24 -2.00 9.63
C TYR A 156 -0.79 -3.24 8.92
N GLN A 157 -1.61 -4.03 9.61
CA GLN A 157 -2.15 -5.28 9.06
C GLN A 157 -3.13 -4.98 7.92
N SER A 158 -4.07 -4.07 8.16
CA SER A 158 -5.07 -3.62 7.19
C SER A 158 -4.39 -3.00 5.97
N TYR A 159 -3.30 -2.24 6.16
CA TYR A 159 -2.52 -1.70 5.04
C TYR A 159 -1.94 -2.81 4.17
N LEU A 160 -1.28 -3.79 4.78
CA LEU A 160 -0.66 -4.91 4.07
C LEU A 160 -1.69 -5.81 3.36
N ASP A 161 -2.86 -5.98 3.96
CA ASP A 161 -3.99 -6.70 3.37
C ASP A 161 -4.53 -5.98 2.14
N ASN A 162 -4.78 -4.68 2.26
CA ASN A 162 -5.25 -3.87 1.14
C ASN A 162 -4.21 -3.74 0.03
N LEU A 163 -2.91 -3.69 0.35
CA LEU A 163 -1.84 -3.69 -0.65
C LEU A 163 -1.91 -4.91 -1.56
N LEU A 164 -2.08 -6.12 -0.97
CA LEU A 164 -2.20 -7.36 -1.73
C LEU A 164 -3.55 -7.49 -2.45
N LEU A 165 -4.63 -6.95 -1.87
CA LEU A 165 -5.97 -6.98 -2.47
C LEU A 165 -6.04 -6.05 -3.69
N MET A 166 -5.51 -4.83 -3.57
CA MET A 166 -5.41 -3.82 -4.62
C MET A 166 -4.27 -4.08 -5.61
N LYS A 167 -3.48 -5.14 -5.42
CA LYS A 167 -2.37 -5.49 -6.31
C LYS A 167 -1.33 -4.37 -6.50
N GLY A 168 -1.16 -3.48 -5.53
CA GLY A 168 -0.32 -2.28 -5.68
C GLY A 168 -0.82 -1.28 -6.71
N ALA A 169 -2.11 -1.29 -7.04
CA ALA A 169 -2.70 -0.36 -8.01
C ALA A 169 -2.56 1.10 -7.54
N PRO A 170 -2.05 2.03 -8.37
CA PRO A 170 -1.68 3.37 -7.91
C PRO A 170 -2.81 4.16 -7.26
N GLY A 171 -2.48 4.86 -6.16
CA GLY A 171 -3.38 5.81 -5.51
C GLY A 171 -4.47 5.19 -4.64
N TRP A 172 -4.49 3.87 -4.46
CA TRP A 172 -5.45 3.17 -3.59
C TRP A 172 -5.43 3.69 -2.15
N GLN A 173 -4.29 4.18 -1.68
CA GLN A 173 -4.10 4.75 -0.36
C GLN A 173 -5.03 5.93 -0.09
N TYR A 174 -5.38 6.72 -1.11
CA TYR A 174 -6.28 7.87 -0.94
C TYR A 174 -7.69 7.51 -0.49
N LEU A 175 -8.14 6.27 -0.75
CA LEU A 175 -9.39 5.76 -0.18
C LEU A 175 -9.36 5.83 1.35
N PHE A 176 -8.19 5.75 1.95
CA PHE A 176 -7.96 5.70 3.40
C PHE A 176 -7.38 6.99 3.98
N THR A 177 -7.57 8.13 3.31
CA THR A 177 -7.17 9.45 3.82
C THR A 177 -8.39 10.33 4.10
N GLN A 178 -8.17 11.55 4.58
CA GLN A 178 -9.22 12.55 4.80
C GLN A 178 -9.34 13.58 3.67
N VAL A 179 -8.59 13.43 2.56
CA VAL A 179 -8.68 14.37 1.43
C VAL A 179 -10.05 14.30 0.76
N ASP A 180 -10.49 15.36 0.10
CA ASP A 180 -11.69 15.32 -0.72
C ASP A 180 -11.36 14.76 -2.12
N LEU A 181 -11.70 13.49 -2.37
CA LEU A 181 -11.50 12.87 -3.69
C LEU A 181 -12.44 13.42 -4.77
N CYS A 182 -13.41 14.26 -4.42
CA CYS A 182 -14.27 14.95 -5.38
C CYS A 182 -13.66 16.26 -5.89
N ASP A 183 -12.56 16.73 -5.30
CA ASP A 183 -11.78 17.85 -5.83
C ASP A 183 -11.26 17.50 -7.24
N GLY A 184 -11.30 18.49 -8.15
CA GLY A 184 -10.84 18.36 -9.52
C GLY A 184 -9.38 17.93 -9.64
N GLU A 185 -8.54 18.21 -8.64
CA GLU A 185 -7.15 17.74 -8.63
C GLU A 185 -7.05 16.21 -8.62
N PHE A 186 -8.01 15.50 -8.02
CA PHE A 186 -8.01 14.03 -7.91
C PHE A 186 -8.70 13.32 -9.07
N ARG A 187 -9.13 14.04 -10.12
CA ARG A 187 -9.88 13.45 -11.23
C ARG A 187 -9.16 12.27 -11.89
N SER A 188 -7.85 12.36 -12.07
CA SER A 188 -7.03 11.27 -12.63
C SER A 188 -6.94 10.09 -11.68
N THR A 189 -6.74 10.35 -10.38
CA THR A 189 -6.72 9.33 -9.32
C THR A 189 -8.04 8.60 -9.21
N VAL A 190 -9.18 9.31 -9.17
CA VAL A 190 -10.51 8.68 -9.16
C VAL A 190 -10.74 7.86 -10.41
N SER A 191 -10.38 8.37 -11.60
CA SER A 191 -10.49 7.59 -12.84
C SER A 191 -9.58 6.35 -12.85
N GLN A 192 -8.42 6.37 -12.19
CA GLN A 192 -7.56 5.20 -12.04
C GLN A 192 -8.19 4.17 -11.09
N LEU A 193 -8.74 4.63 -9.96
CA LEU A 193 -9.41 3.79 -8.97
C LEU A 193 -10.66 3.12 -9.56
N ASP A 194 -11.45 3.88 -10.34
CA ASP A 194 -12.63 3.38 -11.05
C ASP A 194 -12.27 2.18 -11.94
N ARG A 195 -11.29 2.36 -12.82
CA ARG A 195 -10.82 1.30 -13.74
C ARG A 195 -10.27 0.10 -12.98
N THR A 196 -9.52 0.35 -11.91
CA THR A 196 -8.94 -0.71 -11.07
C THR A 196 -10.04 -1.54 -10.40
N LEU A 197 -10.99 -0.88 -9.74
CA LEU A 197 -12.07 -1.55 -8.99
C LEU A 197 -13.13 -2.19 -9.90
N GLU A 198 -13.24 -1.73 -11.15
CA GLU A 198 -14.02 -2.39 -12.19
C GLU A 198 -13.36 -3.70 -12.64
N ALA A 199 -12.04 -3.69 -12.85
CA ALA A 199 -11.36 -4.81 -13.50
C ALA A 199 -10.78 -5.86 -12.56
N LEU A 200 -10.36 -5.50 -11.34
CA LEU A 200 -9.80 -6.46 -10.38
C LEU A 200 -10.75 -7.65 -10.08
N PRO A 201 -12.08 -7.46 -9.89
CA PRO A 201 -13.00 -8.58 -9.68
C PRO A 201 -13.11 -9.52 -10.89
N VAL A 202 -12.82 -9.04 -12.10
CA VAL A 202 -12.83 -9.85 -13.33
C VAL A 202 -11.53 -10.63 -13.46
N LEU A 203 -10.39 -9.97 -13.24
CA LEU A 203 -9.06 -10.58 -13.33
C LEU A 203 -8.75 -11.56 -12.18
N PHE A 204 -9.27 -11.26 -10.99
CA PHE A 204 -9.00 -11.99 -9.75
C PHE A 204 -10.31 -12.28 -8.99
N PRO A 205 -11.21 -13.10 -9.56
CA PRO A 205 -12.56 -13.32 -8.99
C PRO A 205 -12.57 -14.06 -7.66
N GLY A 206 -11.42 -14.57 -7.19
CA GLY A 206 -11.29 -15.28 -5.92
C GLY A 206 -11.22 -14.38 -4.68
N HIS A 207 -11.23 -13.05 -4.83
CA HIS A 207 -11.15 -12.11 -3.71
C HIS A 207 -12.46 -11.36 -3.50
N ASP A 208 -12.72 -10.98 -2.26
CA ASP A 208 -13.83 -10.10 -1.89
C ASP A 208 -13.38 -8.62 -1.96
N TYR A 209 -13.96 -7.89 -2.92
CA TYR A 209 -13.72 -6.47 -3.12
C TYR A 209 -14.83 -5.57 -2.54
N SER A 210 -15.89 -6.14 -1.93
CA SER A 210 -17.09 -5.37 -1.54
C SER A 210 -16.76 -4.21 -0.60
N ARG A 211 -15.92 -4.43 0.42
CA ARG A 211 -15.50 -3.36 1.35
C ARG A 211 -14.78 -2.21 0.63
N LEU A 212 -13.94 -2.52 -0.35
CA LEU A 212 -13.22 -1.50 -1.13
C LEU A 212 -14.16 -0.74 -2.07
N GLN A 213 -15.11 -1.44 -2.69
CA GLN A 213 -16.13 -0.82 -3.54
C GLN A 213 -17.06 0.10 -2.73
N GLU A 214 -17.52 -0.34 -1.55
CA GLU A 214 -18.30 0.50 -0.63
C GLU A 214 -17.52 1.74 -0.22
N ARG A 215 -16.23 1.58 0.11
CA ARG A 215 -15.37 2.70 0.50
C ARG A 215 -15.13 3.66 -0.67
N TYR A 216 -14.93 3.15 -1.88
CA TYR A 216 -14.82 3.96 -3.09
C TYR A 216 -16.11 4.75 -3.36
N GLU A 217 -17.29 4.12 -3.26
CA GLU A 217 -18.59 4.79 -3.42
C GLU A 217 -18.78 5.89 -2.35
N ALA A 218 -18.48 5.59 -1.09
CA ALA A 218 -18.58 6.56 0.00
C ALA A 218 -17.67 7.79 -0.20
N ARG A 219 -16.49 7.60 -0.81
CA ARG A 219 -15.46 8.63 -0.95
C ARG A 219 -15.55 9.41 -2.26
N CYS A 220 -16.09 8.80 -3.31
CA CYS A 220 -16.02 9.34 -4.67
C CYS A 220 -17.39 9.60 -5.31
N SER A 221 -18.51 9.26 -4.66
CA SER A 221 -19.86 9.34 -5.28
C SER A 221 -20.27 10.72 -5.81
N GLN A 222 -19.64 11.80 -5.36
CA GLN A 222 -19.91 13.15 -5.85
C GLN A 222 -18.93 13.61 -6.94
N SER A 223 -17.91 12.80 -7.26
CA SER A 223 -16.93 13.11 -8.30
C SER A 223 -17.56 13.03 -9.69
N PRO A 224 -17.29 13.97 -10.62
CA PRO A 224 -17.87 13.97 -11.96
C PRO A 224 -17.39 12.80 -12.84
N VAL A 225 -16.38 12.06 -12.41
CA VAL A 225 -15.86 10.87 -13.12
C VAL A 225 -16.17 9.56 -12.41
N PHE A 226 -16.89 9.61 -11.28
CA PHE A 226 -17.33 8.41 -10.58
C PHE A 226 -18.30 7.61 -11.43
N ARG A 227 -18.06 6.30 -11.54
CA ARG A 227 -19.02 5.36 -12.12
C ARG A 227 -19.42 4.37 -11.05
N ARG A 228 -20.73 4.29 -10.78
CA ARG A 228 -21.25 3.28 -9.86
C ARG A 228 -21.09 1.91 -10.50
N HIS A 229 -20.26 1.06 -9.92
CA HIS A 229 -20.17 -0.34 -10.32
C HIS A 229 -21.50 -1.04 -9.98
N LYS A 230 -22.24 -1.48 -11.00
CA LYS A 230 -23.38 -2.39 -10.82
C LYS A 230 -22.82 -3.81 -10.98
N GLY A 231 -22.80 -4.63 -9.93
CA GLY A 231 -22.34 -6.02 -10.03
C GLY A 231 -23.27 -6.90 -10.90
N PRO A 232 -22.99 -8.20 -11.01
CA PRO A 232 -21.79 -8.77 -11.62
C PRO A 232 -21.86 -8.64 -13.16
N TRP A 233 -20.75 -8.31 -13.80
CA TRP A 233 -20.69 -8.27 -15.26
C TRP A 233 -20.85 -9.67 -15.85
N THR A 234 -21.93 -9.86 -16.60
CA THR A 234 -22.03 -10.94 -17.58
C THR A 234 -20.91 -10.77 -18.58
N LEU A 235 -20.04 -11.78 -18.70
CA LEU A 235 -19.14 -11.94 -19.84
C LEU A 235 -19.97 -11.78 -21.11
N HIS A 236 -19.71 -10.73 -21.89
CA HIS A 236 -20.22 -10.70 -23.25
C HIS A 236 -19.41 -11.73 -24.07
N PRO A 237 -20.11 -12.56 -24.87
CA PRO A 237 -19.52 -13.70 -25.58
C PRO A 237 -18.53 -13.28 -26.66
#